data_AF-A0A2G9YT82-F1
#
_entry.id   AF-A0A2G9YT82-F1
#
_cell.length_a   1.000
_cell.length_b   1.000
_cell.length_c   1.000
_cell.angle_alpha   90.00
_cell.angle_beta   90.00
_cell.angle_gamma   90.00
#
_symmetry.space_group_name_H-M   'P 1'
#
loop_
_entity.id
_entity.type
_entity.pdbx_description
1 polymer ?
#
loop_
_entity_poly.entity_id
_entity_poly.type
_entity_poly.pdbx_seq_one_letter_code
_entity_poly.pdbx_strand_id
1 'polypeptide(L)'
;MRLFHLIDLPSDLIFIRLEDQIRGKFLETLKEVFGIYRKIGDLVNYTDTGIVDSFRVKNRFIKLSTIIKLTNLLSKKGYCEFDINKIEKKVIAYRGIGTSLIIKNPKFPLKEDERIIRIFFHLLGDGYGGKYGVAKPFYRNYAKELLDEFEEDLKVFGEVPHIKRETIVEIPSVIGYILGHIYKVNFESHKSFIPPVIFKL
;
A
#
# COMPACT_ATOMS: atom_id res chain seq x y z
N MET A 1 16.62 -5.97 -11.62
CA MET A 1 15.16 -5.76 -11.55
C MET A 1 14.60 -6.36 -10.26
N ARG A 2 14.15 -5.51 -9.34
CA ARG A 2 13.67 -5.93 -8.02
C ARG A 2 12.16 -6.19 -8.03
N LEU A 3 11.71 -7.05 -7.12
CA LEU A 3 10.30 -7.29 -6.81
C LEU A 3 10.04 -6.78 -5.39
N PHE A 4 8.97 -6.02 -5.20
CA PHE A 4 8.54 -5.52 -3.90
C PHE A 4 7.24 -6.21 -3.51
N HIS A 5 7.34 -7.06 -2.49
CA HIS A 5 6.21 -7.75 -1.90
C HIS A 5 5.54 -6.88 -0.84
N LEU A 6 4.35 -7.29 -0.37
CA LEU A 6 3.63 -6.61 0.71
C LEU A 6 4.49 -6.34 1.94
N ILE A 7 5.39 -7.27 2.28
CA ILE A 7 6.26 -7.14 3.46
C ILE A 7 7.30 -6.03 3.31
N ASP A 8 7.62 -5.63 2.09
CA ASP A 8 8.60 -4.58 1.77
C ASP A 8 7.99 -3.16 1.79
N LEU A 9 6.66 -3.07 1.93
CA LEU A 9 5.94 -1.81 1.90
C LEU A 9 5.92 -1.13 3.29
N PRO A 10 5.70 0.19 3.39
CA PRO A 10 5.58 0.89 4.68
C PRO A 10 4.30 0.48 5.42
N SER A 11 4.38 -0.63 6.15
CA SER A 11 3.22 -1.35 6.70
C SER A 11 2.36 -0.54 7.67
N ASP A 12 2.91 0.52 8.26
CA ASP A 12 2.17 1.42 9.15
C ASP A 12 1.38 2.51 8.44
N LEU A 13 1.69 2.79 7.18
CA LEU A 13 1.04 3.81 6.36
C LEU A 13 0.05 3.23 5.35
N ILE A 14 -0.01 1.90 5.25
CA ILE A 14 -0.82 1.19 4.26
C ILE A 14 -1.92 0.40 4.93
N PHE A 15 -3.10 0.47 4.33
CA PHE A 15 -4.22 -0.38 4.66
C PHE A 15 -4.64 -1.17 3.43
N ILE A 16 -4.90 -2.46 3.62
CA ILE A 16 -5.28 -3.38 2.56
C ILE A 16 -6.70 -3.88 2.77
N ARG A 17 -7.35 -4.26 1.68
CA ARG A 17 -8.63 -4.95 1.68
C ARG A 17 -8.44 -6.31 1.04
N LEU A 18 -8.88 -7.34 1.74
CA LEU A 18 -8.77 -8.73 1.34
C LEU A 18 -10.10 -9.24 0.75
N GLU A 19 -10.04 -10.31 -0.05
CA GLU A 19 -11.21 -11.08 -0.47
C GLU A 19 -12.07 -11.51 0.73
N ASP A 20 -13.40 -11.55 0.56
CA ASP A 20 -14.32 -11.92 1.65
C ASP A 20 -14.06 -13.35 2.16
N GLN A 21 -13.71 -14.29 1.27
CA GLN A 21 -13.42 -15.67 1.64
C GLN A 21 -12.23 -15.78 2.62
N ILE A 22 -11.12 -15.09 2.33
CA ILE A 22 -9.94 -15.17 3.20
C ILE A 22 -10.15 -14.44 4.53
N ARG A 23 -11.00 -13.39 4.54
CA ARG A 23 -11.36 -12.68 5.77
C ARG A 23 -12.17 -13.54 6.73
N GLY A 24 -13.14 -14.30 6.20
CA GLY A 24 -13.90 -15.28 6.99
C GLY A 24 -12.97 -16.31 7.62
N LYS A 25 -12.08 -16.90 6.81
CA LYS A 25 -11.07 -17.86 7.30
C LYS A 25 -10.17 -17.27 8.37
N PHE A 26 -9.71 -16.03 8.21
CA PHE A 26 -8.91 -15.35 9.24
C PHE A 26 -9.63 -15.33 10.59
N LEU A 27 -10.91 -14.95 10.64
CA LEU A 27 -11.65 -14.88 11.90
C LEU A 27 -11.83 -16.25 12.54
N GLU A 28 -12.22 -17.25 11.74
CA GLU A 28 -12.42 -18.62 12.21
C GLU A 28 -11.12 -19.18 12.80
N THR A 29 -10.01 -19.09 12.07
CA THR A 29 -8.71 -19.58 12.54
C THR A 29 -8.22 -18.80 13.76
N LEU A 30 -8.38 -17.47 13.79
CA LEU A 30 -7.98 -16.67 14.95
C LEU A 30 -8.77 -17.06 16.21
N LYS A 31 -10.06 -17.35 16.08
CA LYS A 31 -10.89 -17.86 17.18
C LYS A 31 -10.44 -19.24 17.64
N GLU A 32 -10.16 -20.14 16.70
CA GLU A 32 -9.66 -21.49 16.98
C GLU A 32 -8.35 -21.46 17.77
N VAL A 33 -7.38 -20.65 17.31
CA VAL A 33 -6.03 -20.62 17.89
C VAL A 33 -5.97 -19.92 19.25
N PHE A 34 -6.72 -18.83 19.43
CA PHE A 34 -6.58 -17.97 20.62
C PHE A 34 -7.79 -18.02 21.57
N GLY A 35 -8.90 -18.65 21.16
CA GLY A 35 -10.15 -18.75 21.89
C GLY A 35 -10.94 -17.43 21.96
N ILE A 36 -10.31 -16.36 22.45
CA ILE A 36 -10.91 -15.04 22.69
C ILE A 36 -10.15 -13.97 21.90
N TYR A 37 -10.88 -13.19 21.11
CA TYR A 37 -10.33 -12.13 20.25
C TYR A 37 -9.64 -11.00 21.03
N ARG A 38 -10.02 -10.74 22.29
CA ARG A 38 -9.29 -9.82 23.19
C ARG A 38 -7.79 -10.06 23.24
N LYS A 39 -7.35 -11.32 23.39
CA LYS A 39 -5.91 -11.67 23.42
C LYS A 39 -5.20 -11.30 22.12
N ILE A 40 -5.91 -11.34 21.00
CA ILE A 40 -5.40 -11.01 19.67
C ILE A 40 -5.32 -9.49 19.53
N GLY A 41 -6.34 -8.77 20.00
CA GLY A 41 -6.37 -7.31 20.05
C GLY A 41 -5.14 -6.75 20.76
N ASP A 42 -4.81 -7.29 21.94
CA ASP A 42 -3.63 -6.88 22.71
C ASP A 42 -2.32 -7.08 21.93
N LEU A 43 -2.19 -8.15 21.13
CA LEU A 43 -0.97 -8.45 20.35
C LEU A 43 -0.74 -7.52 19.16
N VAL A 44 -1.83 -7.00 18.59
CA VAL A 44 -1.76 -6.16 17.38
C VAL A 44 -2.17 -4.71 17.63
N ASN A 45 -2.31 -4.32 18.90
CA ASN A 45 -2.73 -2.98 19.35
C ASN A 45 -4.10 -2.57 18.77
N TYR A 46 -5.06 -3.49 18.84
CA TYR A 46 -6.46 -3.26 18.49
C TYR A 46 -7.37 -3.58 19.68
N THR A 47 -8.54 -2.96 19.74
CA THR A 47 -9.61 -3.48 20.61
C THR A 47 -10.13 -4.81 20.07
N ASP A 48 -10.71 -5.64 20.93
CA ASP A 48 -11.38 -6.90 20.54
C ASP A 48 -12.38 -6.66 19.38
N THR A 49 -13.30 -5.71 19.58
CA THR A 49 -14.27 -5.27 18.57
C THR A 49 -13.59 -4.79 17.29
N GLY A 50 -12.44 -4.12 17.41
CA GLY A 50 -11.64 -3.65 16.29
C GLY A 50 -11.12 -4.80 15.42
N ILE A 51 -10.71 -5.93 16.00
CA ILE A 51 -10.29 -7.12 15.25
C ILE A 51 -11.47 -7.75 14.54
N VAL A 52 -12.52 -8.05 15.28
CA VAL A 52 -13.71 -8.68 14.71
C VAL A 52 -14.25 -7.83 13.57
N ASP A 53 -14.41 -6.52 13.76
CA ASP A 53 -14.91 -5.64 12.74
C ASP A 53 -13.99 -5.54 11.54
N SER A 54 -12.66 -5.51 11.76
CA SER A 54 -11.67 -5.42 10.66
C SER A 54 -11.83 -6.54 9.65
N PHE A 55 -12.17 -7.75 10.09
CA PHE A 55 -12.35 -8.89 9.21
C PHE A 55 -13.82 -9.21 8.89
N ARG A 56 -14.78 -8.87 9.76
CA ARG A 56 -16.21 -9.17 9.57
C ARG A 56 -16.91 -8.15 8.68
N VAL A 57 -16.62 -6.86 8.85
CA VAL A 57 -17.32 -5.78 8.13
C VAL A 57 -16.86 -5.76 6.68
N LYS A 58 -17.79 -6.02 5.76
CA LYS A 58 -17.53 -5.96 4.31
C LYS A 58 -16.91 -4.61 3.93
N ASN A 59 -16.00 -4.63 2.97
CA ASN A 59 -15.28 -3.45 2.47
C ASN A 59 -14.35 -2.74 3.45
N ARG A 60 -14.12 -3.29 4.65
CA ARG A 60 -13.20 -2.67 5.61
C ARG A 60 -11.74 -2.87 5.17
N PHE A 61 -10.95 -1.82 5.41
CA PHE A 61 -9.52 -1.81 5.20
C PHE A 61 -8.81 -2.12 6.52
N ILE A 62 -7.82 -3.00 6.47
CA ILE A 62 -7.05 -3.51 7.60
C ILE A 62 -5.62 -2.99 7.46
N LYS A 63 -5.03 -2.51 8.55
CA LYS A 63 -3.65 -2.01 8.54
C LYS A 63 -2.70 -3.14 8.14
N LEU A 64 -1.76 -2.86 7.23
CA LEU A 64 -0.86 -3.88 6.70
C LEU A 64 0.03 -4.47 7.81
N SER A 65 0.50 -3.66 8.76
CA SER A 65 1.26 -4.16 9.90
C SER A 65 0.48 -5.15 10.77
N THR A 66 -0.85 -4.98 10.90
CA THR A 66 -1.72 -5.95 11.57
C THR A 66 -1.78 -7.27 10.80
N ILE A 67 -1.94 -7.21 9.47
CA ILE A 67 -1.96 -8.43 8.64
C ILE A 67 -0.65 -9.19 8.77
N ILE A 68 0.50 -8.52 8.61
CA ILE A 68 1.83 -9.15 8.72
C ILE A 68 2.03 -9.81 10.09
N LYS A 69 1.60 -9.15 11.18
CA LYS A 69 1.69 -9.74 12.52
C LYS A 69 0.83 -11.01 12.64
N LEU A 70 -0.42 -10.96 12.18
CA LEU A 70 -1.34 -12.09 12.27
C LEU A 70 -0.89 -13.26 11.41
N THR A 71 -0.45 -13.02 10.17
CA THR A 71 0.10 -14.05 9.28
C THR A 71 1.31 -14.74 9.92
N ASN A 72 2.23 -13.95 10.51
CA ASN A 72 3.41 -14.49 11.19
C ASN A 72 3.05 -15.33 12.42
N LEU A 73 2.06 -14.91 13.20
CA LEU A 73 1.57 -15.67 14.36
C LEU A 73 0.92 -16.98 13.95
N LEU A 74 0.04 -16.96 12.95
CA LEU A 74 -0.65 -18.14 12.44
C LEU A 74 0.32 -19.13 11.77
N SER A 75 1.28 -18.61 10.99
CA SER A 75 2.33 -19.44 10.37
C SER A 75 3.16 -20.18 11.42
N LYS A 76 3.55 -19.52 12.52
CA LYS A 76 4.25 -20.16 13.66
C LYS A 76 3.42 -21.25 14.36
N LYS A 77 2.11 -21.25 14.17
CA LYS A 77 1.18 -22.26 14.70
C LYS A 77 0.86 -23.36 13.69
N GLY A 78 1.47 -23.35 12.51
CA GLY A 78 1.31 -24.37 11.48
C GLY A 78 0.27 -24.04 10.40
N TYR A 79 -0.38 -22.87 10.45
CA TYR A 79 -1.39 -22.48 9.46
C TYR A 79 -0.73 -21.79 8.25
N CYS A 80 -0.07 -22.61 7.43
CA CYS A 80 0.73 -22.19 6.26
C CYS A 80 -0.08 -21.56 5.13
N GLU A 81 -1.42 -21.64 5.16
CA GLU A 81 -2.32 -20.94 4.23
C GLU A 81 -2.34 -19.43 4.44
N PHE A 82 -1.99 -18.96 5.65
CA PHE A 82 -1.86 -17.53 5.97
C PHE A 82 -0.43 -17.01 5.72
N ASP A 83 0.37 -17.70 4.92
CA ASP A 83 1.66 -17.16 4.46
C ASP A 83 1.47 -15.81 3.73
N ILE A 84 2.37 -14.85 3.97
CA ILE A 84 2.21 -13.48 3.47
C ILE A 84 2.15 -13.43 1.93
N ASN A 85 2.87 -14.31 1.23
CA ASN A 85 2.86 -14.37 -0.23
C ASN A 85 1.54 -14.96 -0.77
N LYS A 86 0.88 -15.81 0.01
CA LYS A 86 -0.48 -16.29 -0.31
C LYS A 86 -1.52 -15.21 -0.06
N ILE A 87 -1.38 -14.46 1.03
CA ILE A 87 -2.25 -13.32 1.36
C ILE A 87 -2.11 -12.20 0.35
N GLU A 88 -0.90 -11.95 -0.16
CA GLU A 88 -0.62 -10.96 -1.22
C GLU A 88 -1.53 -11.16 -2.44
N LYS A 89 -1.70 -12.41 -2.88
CA LYS A 89 -2.57 -12.77 -4.01
C LYS A 89 -4.06 -12.59 -3.74
N LYS A 90 -4.42 -12.30 -2.49
CA LYS A 90 -5.81 -12.15 -2.00
C LYS A 90 -6.16 -10.71 -1.66
N VAL A 91 -5.25 -9.77 -1.94
CA VAL A 91 -5.52 -8.33 -1.80
C VAL A 91 -6.30 -7.85 -3.02
N ILE A 92 -7.48 -7.28 -2.78
CA ILE A 92 -8.35 -6.74 -3.83
C ILE A 92 -8.27 -5.22 -3.95
N ALA A 93 -7.78 -4.53 -2.91
CA ALA A 93 -7.54 -3.10 -2.93
C ALA A 93 -6.60 -2.68 -1.80
N TYR A 94 -5.99 -1.51 -1.94
CA TYR A 94 -5.19 -0.89 -0.89
C TYR A 94 -5.26 0.63 -0.96
N ARG A 95 -4.95 1.28 0.17
CA ARG A 95 -4.93 2.73 0.31
C ARG A 95 -3.93 3.16 1.38
N GLY A 96 -3.61 4.44 1.36
CA GLY A 96 -2.76 5.06 2.38
C GLY A 96 -3.58 5.43 3.62
N ILE A 97 -2.89 5.69 4.72
CA ILE A 97 -3.47 6.33 5.89
C ILE A 97 -4.03 7.72 5.54
N GLY A 98 -5.23 8.02 6.05
CA GLY A 98 -5.86 9.34 5.90
C GLY A 98 -6.40 9.70 4.51
N THR A 99 -6.35 8.80 3.52
CA THR A 99 -6.82 9.08 2.14
C THR A 99 -8.09 8.31 1.75
N SER A 100 -8.87 8.90 0.85
CA SER A 100 -10.05 8.31 0.22
C SER A 100 -9.76 7.62 -1.13
N LEU A 101 -8.66 7.96 -1.81
CA LEU A 101 -8.34 7.34 -3.10
C LEU A 101 -7.83 5.91 -2.87
N ILE A 102 -8.54 4.94 -3.45
CA ILE A 102 -8.34 3.50 -3.25
C ILE A 102 -7.83 2.91 -4.56
N ILE A 103 -6.65 2.29 -4.52
CA ILE A 103 -6.14 1.51 -5.65
C ILE A 103 -6.81 0.13 -5.61
N LYS A 104 -7.46 -0.25 -6.70
CA LYS A 104 -8.14 -1.56 -6.84
C LYS A 104 -7.28 -2.49 -7.69
N ASN A 105 -7.55 -3.80 -7.60
CA ASN A 105 -6.88 -4.83 -8.41
C ASN A 105 -5.35 -4.65 -8.45
N PRO A 106 -4.70 -4.64 -7.27
CA PRO A 106 -3.27 -4.37 -7.18
C PRO A 106 -2.44 -5.40 -7.95
N LYS A 107 -1.34 -4.95 -8.55
CA LYS A 107 -0.39 -5.81 -9.26
C LYS A 107 0.78 -6.18 -8.34
N PHE A 108 0.51 -6.97 -7.30
CA PHE A 108 1.57 -7.48 -6.43
C PHE A 108 2.19 -8.81 -6.94
N PRO A 109 3.49 -9.04 -6.72
CA PRO A 109 4.48 -8.08 -6.22
C PRO A 109 4.71 -6.94 -7.21
N LEU A 110 5.00 -5.74 -6.71
CA LEU A 110 5.33 -4.60 -7.58
C LEU A 110 6.68 -4.86 -8.22
N LYS A 111 6.72 -4.75 -9.54
CA LYS A 111 7.95 -4.93 -10.32
C LYS A 111 8.63 -3.59 -10.50
N GLU A 112 9.89 -3.48 -10.11
CA GLU A 112 10.70 -2.31 -10.40
C GLU A 112 11.07 -2.27 -11.89
N ASP A 113 10.18 -1.70 -12.70
CA ASP A 113 10.38 -1.46 -14.12
C ASP A 113 10.54 0.04 -14.41
N GLU A 114 10.75 0.38 -15.69
CA GLU A 114 10.95 1.74 -16.16
C GLU A 114 9.82 2.70 -15.76
N ARG A 115 8.59 2.19 -15.59
CA ARG A 115 7.43 3.01 -15.19
C ARG A 115 7.53 3.45 -13.75
N ILE A 116 7.91 2.54 -12.84
CA ILE A 116 8.14 2.92 -11.43
C ILE A 116 9.22 4.00 -11.34
N ILE A 117 10.29 3.87 -12.14
CA ILE A 117 11.39 4.85 -12.16
C ILE A 117 10.93 6.18 -12.75
N ARG A 118 10.15 6.19 -13.84
CA ARG A 118 9.58 7.44 -14.38
C ARG A 118 8.65 8.13 -13.39
N ILE A 119 7.72 7.40 -12.77
CA ILE A 119 6.83 7.95 -11.73
C ILE A 119 7.65 8.56 -10.60
N PHE A 120 8.70 7.86 -10.14
CA PHE A 120 9.61 8.37 -9.12
C PHE A 120 10.21 9.73 -9.52
N PHE A 121 10.74 9.85 -10.74
CA PHE A 121 11.35 11.10 -11.20
C PHE A 121 10.33 12.22 -11.47
N HIS A 122 9.14 11.90 -11.96
CA HIS A 122 8.05 12.88 -12.09
C HIS A 122 7.67 13.47 -10.72
N LEU A 123 7.58 12.63 -9.68
CA LEU A 123 7.30 13.09 -8.32
C LEU A 123 8.48 13.85 -7.70
N LEU A 124 9.71 13.52 -8.08
CA LEU A 124 10.92 14.17 -7.54
C LEU A 124 11.20 15.53 -8.17
N GLY A 125 10.92 15.69 -9.47
CA GLY A 125 11.16 16.92 -10.23
C GLY A 125 10.01 17.92 -10.09
N ASP A 126 8.90 17.67 -10.79
CA ASP A 126 7.78 18.62 -10.89
C ASP A 126 6.55 18.20 -10.07
N GLY A 127 6.72 17.24 -9.16
CA GLY A 127 5.64 16.66 -8.38
C GLY A 127 5.81 16.81 -6.87
N TYR A 128 4.93 16.11 -6.18
CA TYR A 128 4.90 15.99 -4.74
C TYR A 128 4.40 14.60 -4.36
N GLY A 129 5.17 13.86 -3.57
CA GLY A 129 4.84 12.49 -3.15
C GLY A 129 3.89 12.39 -1.95
N GLY A 130 3.40 13.51 -1.41
CA GLY A 130 2.44 13.47 -0.31
C GLY A 130 3.09 13.22 1.06
N LYS A 131 2.46 13.76 2.09
CA LYS A 131 2.79 13.53 3.51
C LYS A 131 1.50 13.39 4.29
N TYR A 132 1.50 12.48 5.27
CA TYR A 132 0.35 12.29 6.12
C TYR A 132 -0.05 13.62 6.80
N GLY A 133 -1.33 13.98 6.68
CA GLY A 133 -1.90 15.20 7.26
C GLY A 133 -1.62 16.50 6.50
N VAL A 134 -1.02 16.45 5.30
CA VAL A 134 -0.68 17.65 4.51
C VAL A 134 -1.52 17.70 3.23
N ALA A 135 -0.89 17.82 2.07
CA ALA A 135 -1.56 17.87 0.77
C ALA A 135 -1.58 16.49 0.11
N LYS A 136 -2.50 16.30 -0.83
CA LYS A 136 -2.50 15.12 -1.70
C LYS A 136 -1.26 15.14 -2.60
N PRO A 137 -0.66 13.99 -2.89
CA PRO A 137 0.41 13.94 -3.88
C PRO A 137 -0.12 14.31 -5.26
N PHE A 138 0.74 14.89 -6.07
CA PHE A 138 0.42 15.25 -7.44
C PHE A 138 1.67 15.27 -8.32
N TYR A 139 1.45 15.21 -9.62
CA TYR A 139 2.44 15.59 -10.63
C TYR A 139 1.90 16.79 -11.41
N ARG A 140 2.74 17.79 -11.70
CA ARG A 140 2.36 18.98 -12.45
C ARG A 140 3.23 19.10 -13.70
N ASN A 141 2.61 19.34 -14.86
CA ASN A 141 3.33 19.67 -16.09
C ASN A 141 2.42 20.45 -17.05
N TYR A 142 3.01 21.28 -17.92
CA TYR A 142 2.29 21.99 -18.98
C TYR A 142 2.17 21.16 -20.26
N ALA A 143 3.07 20.20 -20.48
CA ALA A 143 2.99 19.27 -21.60
C ALA A 143 1.96 18.18 -21.28
N LYS A 144 0.87 18.13 -22.04
CA LYS A 144 -0.23 17.19 -21.83
C LYS A 144 0.22 15.74 -22.04
N GLU A 145 1.11 15.51 -22.98
CA GLU A 145 1.66 14.21 -23.33
C GLU A 145 2.37 13.56 -22.14
N LEU A 146 3.06 14.37 -21.31
CA LEU A 146 3.72 13.89 -20.10
C LEU A 146 2.70 13.55 -18.99
N LEU A 147 1.57 14.24 -18.92
CA LEU A 147 0.49 13.89 -17.98
C LEU A 147 -0.19 12.58 -18.41
N ASP A 148 -0.42 12.40 -19.72
CA ASP A 148 -0.98 11.18 -20.29
C ASP A 148 -0.06 9.97 -20.07
N GLU A 149 1.26 10.13 -20.28
CA GLU A 149 2.27 9.10 -19.98
C GLU A 149 2.29 8.75 -18.49
N PHE A 150 2.27 9.76 -17.62
CA PHE A 150 2.27 9.55 -16.17
C PHE A 150 1.05 8.73 -15.73
N GLU A 151 -0.15 9.01 -16.26
CA GLU A 151 -1.36 8.24 -15.97
C GLU A 151 -1.28 6.78 -16.43
N GLU A 152 -0.68 6.53 -17.59
CA GLU A 152 -0.44 5.18 -18.07
C GLU A 152 0.51 4.42 -17.14
N ASP A 153 1.58 5.08 -16.69
CA ASP A 153 2.57 4.51 -15.81
C ASP A 153 2.00 4.13 -14.45
N LEU A 154 1.06 4.92 -13.90
CA LEU A 154 0.37 4.61 -12.64
C LEU A 154 -0.27 3.22 -12.64
N LYS A 155 -0.64 2.66 -13.81
CA LYS A 155 -1.22 1.32 -13.91
C LYS A 155 -0.29 0.19 -13.47
N VAL A 156 1.00 0.48 -13.21
CA VAL A 156 1.92 -0.47 -12.56
C VAL A 156 1.45 -0.83 -11.13
N PHE A 157 0.71 0.07 -10.46
CA PHE A 157 0.20 -0.13 -9.11
C PHE A 157 -1.15 -0.87 -9.03
N GLY A 158 -1.85 -1.04 -10.17
CA GLY A 158 -3.21 -1.56 -10.26
C GLY A 158 -4.15 -0.59 -10.98
N GLU A 159 -5.43 -0.63 -10.65
CA GLU A 159 -6.41 0.37 -11.07
C GLU A 159 -6.31 1.59 -10.15
N VAL A 160 -5.56 2.59 -10.59
CA VAL A 160 -5.27 3.80 -9.81
C VAL A 160 -6.29 4.89 -10.10
N PRO A 161 -7.15 5.27 -9.13
CA PRO A 161 -7.97 6.46 -9.27
C PRO A 161 -7.09 7.70 -9.14
N HIS A 162 -7.34 8.69 -9.98
CA HIS A 162 -6.64 9.96 -9.97
C HIS A 162 -7.61 11.07 -10.37
N ILE A 163 -7.25 12.32 -10.06
CA ILE A 163 -8.00 13.51 -10.48
C ILE A 163 -7.09 14.28 -11.43
N LYS A 164 -7.49 14.33 -12.70
CA LYS A 164 -6.80 15.09 -13.73
C LYS A 164 -7.40 16.48 -13.89
N ARG A 165 -6.53 17.49 -13.90
CA ARG A 165 -6.80 18.87 -14.29
C ARG A 165 -5.86 19.24 -15.43
N GLU A 166 -6.03 20.42 -16.02
CA GLU A 166 -5.29 20.87 -17.20
C GLU A 166 -3.77 20.66 -17.11
N THR A 167 -3.17 20.94 -15.95
CA THR A 167 -1.72 20.84 -15.74
C THR A 167 -1.32 19.92 -14.59
N ILE A 168 -2.27 19.19 -13.99
CA ILE A 168 -2.04 18.46 -12.73
C ILE A 168 -2.73 17.10 -12.75
N VAL A 169 -2.02 16.06 -12.29
CA VAL A 169 -2.59 14.75 -11.95
C VAL A 169 -2.42 14.52 -10.45
N GLU A 170 -3.51 14.59 -9.68
CA GLU A 170 -3.53 14.22 -8.25
C GLU A 170 -3.68 12.70 -8.10
N ILE A 171 -2.83 12.07 -7.28
CA ILE A 171 -2.76 10.61 -7.14
C ILE A 171 -3.06 10.15 -5.69
N PRO A 172 -3.20 8.83 -5.43
CA PRO A 172 -3.31 8.32 -4.08
C PRO A 172 -2.01 8.50 -3.27
N SER A 173 -2.09 8.96 -2.02
CA SER A 173 -0.93 9.13 -1.11
C SER A 173 -0.11 7.87 -0.90
N VAL A 174 -0.74 6.69 -1.05
CA VAL A 174 -0.04 5.41 -0.89
C VAL A 174 1.11 5.22 -1.88
N ILE A 175 1.01 5.80 -3.07
CA ILE A 175 2.07 5.69 -4.09
C ILE A 175 3.34 6.37 -3.60
N GLY A 176 3.23 7.61 -3.14
CA GLY A 176 4.40 8.31 -2.61
C GLY A 176 4.91 7.72 -1.29
N TYR A 177 4.05 7.16 -0.44
CA TYR A 177 4.51 6.39 0.73
C TYR A 177 5.35 5.19 0.32
N ILE A 178 4.90 4.40 -0.65
CA ILE A 178 5.61 3.22 -1.16
C ILE A 178 6.96 3.64 -1.75
N LEU A 179 6.97 4.61 -2.66
CA LEU A 179 8.19 5.06 -3.33
C LEU A 179 9.18 5.69 -2.34
N GLY A 180 8.71 6.54 -1.42
CA GLY A 180 9.54 7.14 -0.39
C GLY A 180 10.16 6.09 0.54
N HIS A 181 9.40 5.03 0.86
CA HIS A 181 9.89 3.93 1.67
C HIS A 181 10.93 3.06 0.95
N ILE A 182 10.68 2.70 -0.32
CA ILE A 182 11.55 1.83 -1.12
C ILE A 182 12.87 2.54 -1.45
N TYR A 183 12.78 3.79 -1.93
CA TYR A 183 13.94 4.55 -2.39
C TYR A 183 14.59 5.39 -1.30
N LYS A 184 14.02 5.41 -0.09
CA LYS A 184 14.52 6.19 1.05
C LYS A 184 14.65 7.68 0.70
N VAL A 185 13.63 8.23 0.06
CA VAL A 185 13.58 9.63 -0.40
C VAL A 185 12.44 10.39 0.25
N ASN A 186 12.60 11.70 0.39
CA ASN A 186 11.52 12.63 0.68
C ASN A 186 11.16 13.42 -0.59
N PHE A 187 9.89 13.40 -0.99
CA PHE A 187 9.37 14.16 -2.13
C PHE A 187 8.87 15.56 -1.75
N GLU A 188 9.12 16.02 -0.52
CA GLU A 188 8.89 17.42 -0.13
C GLU A 188 9.83 18.36 -0.89
N SER A 189 9.30 19.48 -1.39
CA SER A 189 10.10 20.53 -2.04
C SER A 189 11.27 20.97 -1.15
N HIS A 190 12.43 21.20 -1.76
CA HIS A 190 13.70 21.56 -1.11
C HIS A 190 14.29 20.51 -0.16
N LYS A 191 13.68 19.31 -0.06
CA LYS A 191 14.23 18.17 0.69
C LYS A 191 14.46 16.95 -0.21
N SER A 192 14.10 17.05 -1.48
CA SER A 192 14.30 16.02 -2.48
C SER A 192 15.77 15.92 -2.90
N PHE A 193 16.26 14.68 -2.97
CA PHE A 193 17.57 14.33 -3.53
C PHE A 193 17.45 13.01 -4.27
N ILE A 194 18.29 12.78 -5.28
CA ILE A 194 18.35 11.47 -5.95
C ILE A 194 19.07 10.50 -5.01
N PRO A 195 18.41 9.45 -4.50
CA PRO A 195 19.02 8.60 -3.50
C PRO A 195 20.05 7.66 -4.14
N PRO A 196 21.16 7.31 -3.43
CA PRO A 196 22.23 6.49 -3.97
C PRO A 196 21.79 5.13 -4.55
N VAL A 197 20.67 4.60 -4.06
CA VAL A 197 20.09 3.33 -4.53
C VAL A 197 19.67 3.38 -6.02
N ILE A 198 19.34 4.57 -6.55
CA ILE A 198 18.95 4.74 -7.96
C ILE A 198 20.14 4.54 -8.91
N PHE A 199 21.36 4.90 -8.48
CA PHE A 199 22.58 4.73 -9.29
C PHE A 199 23.08 3.27 -9.34
N LYS A 200 22.39 2.35 -8.66
CA LYS A 200 22.72 0.92 -8.58
C LYS A 200 21.66 0.03 -9.25
N LEU A 201 20.72 0.65 -10.00
CA LEU A 201 19.64 -0.04 -10.71
C LEU A 201 20.13 -0.80 -11.94
#